data_AF-A0A519QKJ3-F1
#
_entry.id   AF-A0A519QKJ3-F1
#
_cell.length_a   1.000
_cell.length_b   1.000
_cell.length_c   1.000
_cell.angle_alpha   90.00
_cell.angle_beta   90.00
_cell.angle_gamma   90.00
#
_symmetry.space_group_name_H-M   'P 1'
#
loop_
_entity.id
_entity.type
_entity.pdbx_description
1 polymer ?
#
loop_
_entity_poly.entity_id
_entity_poly.type
_entity_poly.pdbx_seq_one_letter_code
_entity_poly.pdbx_strand_id
1 'polypeptide(L)'
;MRKKKDSFFERVATKITCWTGSSAAFLTAFAIILFWAISGPVFHFSDTWQLVINTGTTIVTFLMVFLIQKSQNKDGKAIQLKLNELIAASRHASNRMVDIEDLTEAELDFLHRYYEKLSDKAEEDEDIHKSHSIDAAVKQQEKKNRVIAKEQR
;
A
#
# COMPACT_ATOMS: atom_id res chain seq x y z
N MET A 1 -6.00 -27.49 6.33
CA MET A 1 -6.39 -26.86 5.03
C MET A 1 -7.56 -25.92 5.26
N ARG A 2 -7.32 -24.60 5.32
CA ARG A 2 -8.33 -23.59 5.66
C ARG A 2 -9.13 -23.24 4.39
N LYS A 3 -10.43 -23.59 4.37
CA LYS A 3 -11.32 -23.42 3.20
C LYS A 3 -11.41 -21.95 2.77
N LYS A 4 -11.13 -21.70 1.47
CA LYS A 4 -11.38 -20.47 0.70
C LYS A 4 -12.79 -19.91 0.97
N LYS A 5 -12.91 -18.89 1.81
CA LYS A 5 -14.06 -17.96 1.82
C LYS A 5 -13.78 -16.68 1.02
N ASP A 6 -12.59 -16.56 0.42
CA ASP A 6 -12.18 -15.38 -0.34
C ASP A 6 -12.80 -15.27 -1.75
N SER A 7 -13.40 -16.33 -2.30
CA SER A 7 -13.65 -16.30 -3.75
C SER A 7 -14.83 -15.44 -4.22
N PHE A 8 -15.92 -15.31 -3.46
CA PHE A 8 -17.13 -14.66 -4.00
C PHE A 8 -17.07 -13.13 -3.88
N PHE A 9 -16.91 -12.61 -2.66
CA PHE A 9 -16.85 -11.16 -2.44
C PHE A 9 -15.66 -10.53 -3.19
N GLU A 10 -14.50 -11.19 -3.19
CA GLU A 10 -13.33 -10.67 -3.91
C GLU A 10 -13.54 -10.69 -5.42
N ARG A 11 -14.12 -11.76 -6.00
CA ARG A 11 -14.43 -11.79 -7.44
C ARG A 11 -15.47 -10.74 -7.83
N VAL A 12 -16.51 -10.57 -7.02
CA VAL A 12 -17.54 -9.56 -7.25
C VAL A 12 -16.95 -8.16 -7.14
N ALA A 13 -16.18 -7.87 -6.09
CA ALA A 13 -15.52 -6.59 -5.91
C ALA A 13 -14.57 -6.27 -7.06
N THR A 14 -13.67 -7.19 -7.43
CA THR A 14 -12.75 -7.00 -8.55
C THR A 14 -13.49 -6.79 -9.88
N LYS A 15 -14.57 -7.55 -10.13
CA LYS A 15 -15.35 -7.40 -11.37
C LYS A 15 -16.10 -6.07 -11.42
N ILE A 16 -16.69 -5.63 -10.29
CA ILE A 16 -17.36 -4.33 -10.20
C ILE A 16 -16.34 -3.21 -10.37
N THR A 17 -15.24 -3.21 -9.62
CA THR A 17 -14.21 -2.16 -9.72
C THR A 17 -13.63 -2.06 -11.13
N CYS A 18 -13.34 -3.20 -11.78
CA CYS A 18 -12.85 -3.23 -13.16
C CYS A 18 -13.90 -2.70 -14.15
N TRP A 19 -15.17 -3.08 -13.98
CA TRP A 19 -16.25 -2.61 -14.84
C TRP A 19 -16.49 -1.10 -14.66
N THR A 20 -16.61 -0.62 -13.42
CA THR A 20 -16.84 0.80 -13.11
C THR A 20 -15.70 1.70 -13.59
N GLY A 21 -14.47 1.19 -13.72
CA GLY A 21 -13.34 1.91 -14.30
C GLY A 21 -13.31 1.96 -15.84
N SER A 22 -14.22 1.27 -16.53
CA SER A 22 -14.25 1.18 -17.99
C SER A 22 -15.05 2.30 -18.66
N SER A 23 -14.70 2.66 -19.90
CA SER A 23 -15.45 3.64 -20.71
C SER A 23 -16.91 3.21 -20.93
N ALA A 24 -17.18 1.91 -20.97
CA ALA A 24 -18.53 1.37 -21.12
C ALA A 24 -19.41 1.64 -19.88
N ALA A 25 -18.85 1.55 -18.67
CA ALA A 25 -19.59 1.88 -17.45
C ALA A 25 -19.91 3.38 -17.38
N PHE A 26 -18.98 4.25 -17.78
CA PHE A 26 -19.23 5.68 -17.89
C PHE A 26 -20.40 5.98 -18.84
N LEU A 27 -20.38 5.40 -20.05
CA LEU A 27 -21.45 5.59 -21.02
C LEU A 27 -22.80 5.08 -20.49
N THR A 28 -22.79 3.94 -19.79
CA THR A 28 -23.99 3.37 -19.16
C THR A 28 -24.54 4.28 -18.06
N ALA A 29 -23.68 4.78 -17.18
CA ALA A 29 -24.06 5.72 -16.12
C ALA A 29 -24.62 7.02 -16.70
N PHE A 30 -23.99 7.55 -17.75
CA PHE A 30 -24.46 8.72 -18.46
C PHE A 30 -25.85 8.51 -19.09
N ALA A 31 -26.08 7.37 -19.73
CA ALA A 31 -27.39 7.01 -20.29
C ALA A 31 -28.47 6.90 -19.19
N ILE A 32 -28.14 6.35 -18.03
CA ILE A 32 -29.06 6.28 -16.88
C ILE A 32 -29.44 7.69 -16.41
N ILE A 33 -28.47 8.60 -16.29
CA ILE A 33 -28.72 10.00 -15.90
C ILE A 33 -29.59 10.71 -16.93
N LEU A 34 -29.34 10.50 -18.23
CA LEU A 34 -30.18 11.06 -19.30
C LEU A 34 -31.62 10.53 -19.23
N PHE A 35 -31.80 9.22 -19.05
CA PHE A 35 -33.14 8.63 -18.92
C PHE A 35 -33.88 9.18 -17.70
N TRP A 36 -33.19 9.31 -16.56
CA TRP A 36 -33.74 9.93 -15.36
C TRP A 36 -34.14 11.39 -15.64
N ALA A 37 -33.29 12.19 -16.29
CA ALA A 37 -33.60 13.58 -16.64
C ALA A 37 -34.82 13.72 -17.55
N ILE A 38 -34.94 12.86 -18.57
CA ILE A 38 -36.08 12.81 -19.50
C ILE A 38 -37.37 12.37 -18.78
N SER A 39 -37.27 11.55 -17.74
CA SER A 39 -38.44 11.18 -16.92
C SER A 39 -38.96 12.34 -16.06
N GLY A 40 -38.13 13.36 -15.78
CA GLY A 40 -38.46 14.49 -14.90
C GLY A 40 -39.75 15.24 -15.26
N PRO A 41 -39.96 15.67 -16.51
CA PRO A 41 -41.20 16.31 -16.96
C PRO A 41 -42.47 15.47 -16.73
N VAL A 42 -42.38 14.14 -16.86
CA VAL A 42 -43.52 13.22 -16.63
C VAL A 42 -43.90 13.19 -15.15
N PHE A 43 -42.91 13.29 -14.27
CA PHE A 43 -43.10 13.31 -12.82
C PHE A 43 -43.17 14.73 -12.22
N HIS A 44 -43.32 15.76 -13.06
CA HIS A 44 -43.37 17.17 -12.65
C HIS A 44 -42.20 17.59 -11.75
N PHE A 45 -41.02 16.98 -11.92
CA PHE A 45 -39.85 17.20 -11.05
C PHE A 45 -40.15 17.06 -9.55
N SER A 46 -41.05 16.14 -9.18
CA SER A 46 -41.50 15.92 -7.81
C SER A 46 -40.38 15.57 -6.82
N ASP A 47 -40.65 15.79 -5.54
CA ASP A 47 -39.71 15.43 -4.46
C ASP A 47 -39.35 13.94 -4.48
N THR A 48 -40.29 13.06 -4.81
CA THR A 48 -40.01 11.62 -4.94
C THR A 48 -39.05 11.33 -6.10
N TRP A 49 -39.18 12.03 -7.23
CA TRP A 49 -38.30 11.87 -8.38
C TRP A 49 -36.85 12.30 -8.06
N GLN A 50 -36.67 13.38 -7.30
CA GLN A 50 -35.36 13.82 -6.80
C GLN A 50 -34.81 12.89 -5.72
N LEU A 51 -35.68 12.42 -4.81
CA LEU A 51 -35.30 11.52 -3.72
C LEU A 51 -34.71 10.21 -4.26
N VAL A 52 -35.32 9.63 -5.30
CA VAL A 52 -34.84 8.37 -5.89
C VAL A 52 -33.39 8.46 -6.38
N ILE A 53 -33.03 9.54 -7.10
CA ILE A 53 -31.64 9.67 -7.60
C ILE A 53 -30.66 9.98 -6.48
N ASN A 54 -31.05 10.83 -5.53
CA ASN A 54 -30.20 11.22 -4.42
C ASN A 54 -29.93 10.02 -3.51
N THR A 55 -30.97 9.34 -3.06
CA THR A 55 -30.85 8.14 -2.22
C THR A 55 -30.12 7.01 -2.94
N GLY A 56 -30.43 6.77 -4.22
CA GLY A 56 -29.76 5.74 -5.01
C GLY A 56 -28.26 6.01 -5.15
N THR A 57 -27.89 7.22 -5.53
CA THR A 57 -26.49 7.60 -5.73
C THR A 57 -25.71 7.56 -4.42
N THR A 58 -26.31 7.98 -3.29
CA THR A 58 -25.67 7.88 -1.97
C THR A 58 -25.37 6.43 -1.60
N ILE A 59 -26.32 5.50 -1.76
CA ILE A 59 -26.11 4.08 -1.47
C ILE A 59 -25.00 3.51 -2.36
N VAL A 60 -25.04 3.77 -3.66
CA VAL A 60 -24.01 3.31 -4.61
C VAL A 60 -22.65 3.86 -4.24
N THR A 61 -22.56 5.15 -3.90
CA THR A 61 -21.31 5.80 -3.49
C THR A 61 -20.76 5.18 -2.21
N PHE A 62 -21.62 4.95 -1.20
CA PHE A 62 -21.22 4.32 0.05
C PHE A 62 -20.64 2.92 -0.20
N LEU A 63 -21.30 2.11 -1.01
CA LEU A 63 -20.78 0.79 -1.42
C LEU A 63 -19.47 0.90 -2.19
N MET A 64 -19.36 1.88 -3.10
CA MET A 64 -18.17 2.11 -3.91
C MET A 64 -16.93 2.42 -3.06
N VAL A 65 -17.07 3.17 -1.97
CA VAL A 65 -15.96 3.44 -1.03
C VAL A 65 -15.35 2.13 -0.52
N PHE A 66 -16.17 1.18 -0.07
CA PHE A 66 -15.67 -0.12 0.40
C PHE A 66 -15.04 -0.96 -0.72
N LEU A 67 -15.61 -0.90 -1.93
CA LEU A 67 -15.06 -1.61 -3.10
C LEU A 67 -13.69 -1.05 -3.51
N ILE A 68 -13.56 0.28 -3.53
CA ILE A 68 -12.30 0.97 -3.80
C ILE A 68 -11.28 0.62 -2.71
N GLN A 69 -11.64 0.73 -1.43
CA GLN A 69 -10.76 0.38 -0.31
C GLN A 69 -10.30 -1.08 -0.38
N LYS A 70 -11.18 -2.01 -0.76
CA LYS A 70 -10.81 -3.42 -0.93
C LYS A 70 -9.81 -3.62 -2.06
N SER A 71 -10.00 -2.94 -3.20
CA SER A 71 -9.06 -2.98 -4.33
C SER A 71 -7.72 -2.38 -3.93
N GLN A 72 -7.73 -1.19 -3.34
CA GLN A 72 -6.54 -0.47 -2.89
C GLN A 72 -5.75 -1.25 -1.85
N ASN A 73 -6.41 -1.89 -0.87
CA ASN A 73 -5.72 -2.72 0.13
C ASN A 73 -5.01 -3.92 -0.51
N LYS A 74 -5.60 -4.53 -1.53
CA LYS A 74 -4.94 -5.63 -2.27
C LYS A 74 -3.75 -5.14 -3.08
N ASP A 75 -3.91 -4.02 -3.79
CA ASP A 75 -2.85 -3.46 -4.62
C ASP A 75 -1.68 -2.93 -3.76
N GLY A 76 -1.97 -2.33 -2.59
CA GLY A 76 -0.98 -1.90 -1.61
C GLY A 76 -0.09 -3.04 -1.12
N LYS A 77 -0.69 -4.19 -0.76
CA LYS A 77 0.07 -5.39 -0.39
C LYS A 77 0.93 -5.93 -1.53
N ALA A 78 0.44 -5.88 -2.77
CA ALA A 78 1.21 -6.33 -3.92
C ALA A 78 2.42 -5.41 -4.19
N ILE A 79 2.26 -4.10 -3.97
CA ILE A 79 3.37 -3.13 -4.07
C ILE A 79 4.42 -3.41 -3.00
N GLN A 80 3.99 -3.60 -1.74
CA GLN A 80 4.87 -3.97 -0.63
C GLN A 80 5.70 -5.23 -0.92
N LEU A 81 5.05 -6.32 -1.33
CA LEU A 81 5.74 -7.57 -1.69
C LEU A 81 6.75 -7.39 -2.83
N LYS A 82 6.42 -6.59 -3.86
CA LYS A 82 7.35 -6.29 -4.96
C LYS A 82 8.56 -5.48 -4.49
N LEU A 83 8.35 -4.51 -3.59
CA LEU A 83 9.42 -3.71 -2.99
C LEU A 83 10.31 -4.59 -2.10
N ASN A 84 9.72 -5.46 -1.30
CA ASN A 84 10.44 -6.38 -0.42
C ASN A 84 11.35 -7.32 -1.23
N GLU A 85 10.87 -7.86 -2.36
CA GLU A 85 11.70 -8.65 -3.28
C GLU A 85 12.87 -7.83 -3.88
N LEU A 86 12.63 -6.58 -4.31
CA LEU A 86 13.67 -5.71 -4.84
C LEU A 86 14.74 -5.32 -3.79
N ILE A 87 14.31 -5.08 -2.54
CA ILE A 87 15.19 -4.79 -1.41
C ILE A 87 16.01 -6.04 -1.08
N ALA A 88 15.37 -7.21 -0.97
CA ALA A 88 16.07 -8.47 -0.69
C ALA A 88 17.07 -8.87 -1.80
N ALA A 89 16.77 -8.56 -3.06
CA ALA A 89 17.66 -8.81 -4.19
C ALA A 89 18.83 -7.80 -4.28
N SER A 90 18.74 -6.65 -3.60
CA SER A 90 19.76 -5.61 -3.62
C SER A 90 20.91 -5.92 -2.66
N ARG A 91 22.13 -6.07 -3.18
CA ARG A 91 23.35 -6.40 -2.40
C ARG A 91 23.73 -5.40 -1.30
N HIS A 92 23.22 -4.18 -1.36
CA HIS A 92 23.55 -3.10 -0.43
C HIS A 92 22.37 -2.70 0.47
N ALA A 93 21.17 -3.22 0.22
CA ALA A 93 20.02 -2.94 1.06
C ALA A 93 20.03 -3.88 2.27
N SER A 94 19.76 -3.33 3.46
CA SER A 94 19.67 -4.12 4.67
C SER A 94 18.39 -4.95 4.66
N ASN A 95 18.49 -6.26 4.87
CA ASN A 95 17.31 -7.13 5.04
C ASN A 95 16.38 -6.66 6.17
N ARG A 96 16.86 -5.79 7.07
CA ARG A 96 16.06 -5.18 8.14
C ARG A 96 15.06 -4.13 7.65
N MET A 97 15.09 -3.79 6.37
CA MET A 97 14.12 -2.92 5.69
C MET A 97 13.01 -3.70 4.99
N VAL A 98 13.16 -5.02 4.87
CA VAL A 98 12.12 -5.93 4.37
C VAL A 98 11.03 -6.03 5.43
N ASP A 99 9.77 -5.93 5.00
CA ASP A 99 8.57 -6.00 5.87
C ASP A 99 8.51 -4.90 6.95
N ILE A 100 9.06 -3.71 6.65
CA ILE A 100 9.06 -2.57 7.59
C ILE A 100 7.65 -2.11 7.99
N GLU A 101 6.66 -2.34 7.13
CA GLU A 101 5.25 -2.03 7.34
C GLU A 101 4.58 -2.83 8.48
N ASP A 102 5.17 -3.96 8.87
CA ASP A 102 4.65 -4.85 9.91
C ASP A 102 5.21 -4.50 11.31
N LEU A 103 6.19 -3.59 11.37
CA LEU A 103 6.77 -3.13 12.63
C LEU A 103 5.76 -2.30 13.42
N THR A 104 5.83 -2.42 14.75
CA THR A 104 5.13 -1.49 15.64
C THR A 104 5.72 -0.09 15.54
N GLU A 105 4.95 0.93 15.91
CA GLU A 105 5.39 2.32 15.86
C GLU A 105 6.67 2.54 16.69
N ALA A 106 6.79 1.91 17.87
CA ALA A 106 7.98 1.98 18.71
C ALA A 106 9.22 1.33 18.05
N GLU A 107 9.04 0.21 17.34
CA GLU A 107 10.12 -0.45 16.59
C GLU A 107 10.55 0.38 15.37
N LEU A 108 9.58 1.01 14.68
CA LEU A 108 9.85 1.91 13.57
C LEU A 108 10.65 3.14 14.04
N ASP A 109 10.28 3.71 15.19
CA ASP A 109 10.96 4.86 15.81
C ASP A 109 12.40 4.51 16.22
N PHE A 110 12.59 3.31 16.79
CA PHE A 110 13.93 2.80 17.11
C PHE A 110 14.77 2.60 15.84
N LEU A 111 14.20 2.01 14.80
CA LEU A 111 14.87 1.78 13.53
C LEU A 111 15.25 3.10 12.86
N HIS A 112 14.36 4.08 12.87
CA HIS A 112 14.60 5.43 12.36
C HIS A 112 15.80 6.09 13.06
N ARG A 113 15.80 6.15 14.40
CA ARG A 113 16.91 6.71 15.19
C ARG A 113 18.23 5.97 14.99
N TYR A 114 18.18 4.66 14.75
CA TYR A 114 19.38 3.87 14.45
C TYR A 114 19.99 4.27 13.10
N TYR A 115 19.17 4.47 12.07
CA TYR A 115 19.64 4.90 10.75
C TYR A 115 20.06 6.37 10.72
N GLU A 116 19.37 7.24 11.46
CA GLU A 116 19.77 8.64 11.65
C GLU A 116 21.21 8.72 12.20
N LYS A 117 21.47 8.05 13.32
CA LYS A 117 22.83 7.96 13.91
C LYS A 117 23.87 7.31 12.99
N LEU A 118 23.45 6.45 12.07
CA LEU A 118 24.36 5.85 11.10
C LEU A 118 24.68 6.81 9.96
N SER A 119 23.70 7.58 9.51
CA SER A 119 23.88 8.64 8.51
C SER A 119 24.85 9.70 9.04
N ASP A 120 24.64 10.16 10.28
CA ASP A 120 25.52 11.16 10.91
C ASP A 120 26.98 10.69 10.95
N LYS A 121 27.19 9.40 11.27
CA LYS A 121 28.54 8.79 11.30
C LYS A 121 29.15 8.58 9.93
N ALA A 122 28.33 8.34 8.91
CA ALA A 122 28.81 8.22 7.53
C ALA A 122 29.16 9.58 6.94
N GLU A 123 28.53 10.66 7.40
CA GLU A 123 28.86 12.04 7.02
C GLU A 123 30.17 12.52 7.67
N GLU A 124 30.54 11.99 8.84
CA GLU A 124 31.85 12.20 9.48
C GLU A 124 33.02 11.46 8.80
N ASP A 125 32.76 10.39 8.03
CA ASP A 125 33.79 9.61 7.32
C ASP A 125 33.98 10.16 5.88
N GLU A 126 35.07 10.88 5.60
CA GLU A 126 35.39 11.53 4.30
C GLU A 126 35.60 10.57 3.08
N ASP A 127 35.35 9.26 3.20
CA ASP A 127 35.62 8.27 2.14
C ASP A 127 34.35 7.91 1.32
N ILE A 128 34.07 8.74 0.31
CA ILE A 128 32.92 8.63 -0.60
C ILE A 128 32.86 7.34 -1.45
N HIS A 129 33.88 6.48 -1.41
CA HIS A 129 33.97 5.27 -2.24
C HIS A 129 33.71 3.95 -1.51
N LYS A 130 33.44 3.98 -0.20
CA LYS A 130 33.00 2.76 0.53
C LYS A 130 31.49 2.64 0.52
N SER A 131 30.99 1.53 -0.03
CA SER A 131 29.60 1.14 0.21
C SER A 131 29.44 0.65 1.65
N HIS A 132 28.87 1.49 2.51
CA HIS A 132 28.52 1.15 3.89
C HIS A 132 27.22 0.34 3.94
N SER A 133 27.18 -0.84 3.33
CA SER A 133 26.10 -1.79 3.65
C SER A 133 26.19 -2.11 5.15
N ILE A 134 25.04 -2.10 5.85
CA ILE A 134 24.94 -2.39 7.30
C ILE A 134 25.62 -3.71 7.65
N ASP A 135 25.47 -4.72 6.79
CA ASP A 135 26.12 -6.02 6.95
C ASP A 135 27.64 -5.92 6.93
N ALA A 136 28.22 -5.03 6.13
CA ALA A 136 29.67 -4.80 6.11
C ALA A 136 30.12 -4.09 7.39
N ALA A 137 29.39 -3.06 7.86
CA ALA A 137 29.71 -2.34 9.09
C ALA A 137 29.59 -3.22 10.33
N VAL A 138 28.52 -4.01 10.45
CA VAL A 138 28.30 -4.96 11.56
C VAL A 138 29.33 -6.09 11.52
N LYS A 139 29.61 -6.70 10.37
CA LYS A 139 30.68 -7.73 10.26
C LYS A 139 32.05 -7.18 10.61
N GLN A 140 32.34 -5.92 10.27
CA GLN A 140 33.61 -5.29 10.60
C GLN A 140 33.72 -5.00 12.10
N GLN A 141 32.64 -4.56 12.73
CA GLN A 141 32.57 -4.35 14.17
C GLN A 141 32.67 -5.67 14.95
N GLU A 142 31.97 -6.72 14.50
CA GLU A 142 32.08 -8.07 15.09
C GLU A 142 33.49 -8.66 14.93
N LYS A 143 34.12 -8.48 13.76
CA LYS A 143 35.52 -8.86 13.55
C LYS A 143 36.45 -8.10 14.51
N LYS A 144 36.29 -6.79 14.62
CA LYS A 144 37.12 -5.95 15.50
C LYS A 144 36.97 -6.38 16.97
N ASN A 145 35.74 -6.63 17.43
CA ASN A 145 35.47 -7.15 18.78
C ASN A 145 36.05 -8.55 19.01
N ARG A 146 36.00 -9.44 18.01
CA ARG A 146 36.65 -10.77 18.11
C ARG A 146 38.18 -10.69 18.16
N VAL A 147 38.79 -9.73 17.47
CA VAL A 147 40.24 -9.50 17.54
C VAL A 147 40.63 -8.98 18.92
N ILE A 148 39.92 -7.97 19.43
CA ILE A 148 40.14 -7.41 20.78
C ILE A 148 39.99 -8.49 21.85
N ALA A 149 38.97 -9.35 21.75
CA ALA A 149 38.75 -10.46 22.69
C ALA A 149 39.84 -11.56 22.63
N LYS A 150 40.59 -11.65 21.52
CA LYS A 150 41.74 -12.56 21.39
C LYS A 150 43.04 -11.95 21.89
N GLU A 151 43.21 -10.64 21.78
CA GLU A 151 44.40 -9.91 22.29
C GLU A 151 44.39 -9.76 23.83
N GLN A 152 43.24 -9.97 24.47
CA GLN A 152 43.07 -9.94 25.93
C GLN A 152 43.20 -11.31 26.62
N ARG A 153 43.60 -12.36 25.89
CA ARG A 153 43.92 -13.70 26.43
C ARG A 153 45.40 -14.01 26.26
#